data_AF-A0A952Q2M1-F1
#
_entry.id   AF-A0A952Q2M1-F1
#
_cell.length_a   1.000
_cell.length_b   1.000
_cell.length_c   1.000
_cell.angle_alpha   90.00
_cell.angle_beta   90.00
_cell.angle_gamma   90.00
#
_symmetry.space_group_name_H-M   'P 1'
#
loop_
_entity.id
_entity.type
_entity.pdbx_description
1 polymer ?
#
loop_
_entity_poly.entity_id
_entity_poly.type
_entity_poly.pdbx_seq_one_letter_code
_entity_poly.pdbx_strand_id
1 'polypeptide(L)'
;MSTTQPISLSTKGTDNETATRVMLDGDETMSLHIRPTLSRVRVVDGQAWISYEGKDYVLSYGEEITLPRGKYQAIIMALYHRPLTFELLPN
;
A
#
# COMPACT_ATOMS: atom_id res chain seq x y z
N MET A 1 18.69 32.18 -0.11
CA MET A 1 17.89 31.24 -0.93
C MET A 1 18.36 29.84 -0.56
N SER A 2 17.60 29.11 0.25
CA SER A 2 18.00 27.78 0.74
C SER A 2 17.46 26.70 -0.20
N THR A 3 18.36 26.05 -0.92
CA THR A 3 18.04 24.93 -1.80
C THR A 3 18.06 23.65 -0.99
N THR A 4 16.90 23.19 -0.54
CA THR A 4 16.79 21.86 0.09
C THR A 4 16.75 20.81 -1.02
N GLN A 5 17.85 20.09 -1.21
CA GLN A 5 17.89 18.91 -2.08
C GLN A 5 17.16 17.75 -1.38
N PRO A 6 16.34 16.94 -2.09
CA PRO A 6 15.72 15.77 -1.50
C PRO A 6 16.77 14.69 -1.21
N ILE A 7 16.71 14.14 0.00
CA ILE A 7 17.61 13.08 0.48
C ILE A 7 17.19 11.77 -0.21
N SER A 8 18.07 11.21 -1.03
CA SER A 8 17.90 9.85 -1.56
C SER A 8 18.41 8.84 -0.53
N LEU A 9 17.51 8.20 0.23
CA LEU A 9 17.88 7.04 1.04
C LEU A 9 18.03 5.83 0.12
N SER A 10 19.26 5.44 -0.16
CA SER A 10 19.58 4.14 -0.75
C SER A 10 19.84 3.15 0.39
N THR A 11 18.83 2.37 0.76
CA THR A 11 19.00 1.19 1.60
C THR A 11 19.18 -0.02 0.70
N LYS A 12 20.36 -0.66 0.78
CA LYS A 12 20.63 -1.97 0.19
C LYS A 12 19.63 -3.00 0.73
N GLY A 13 18.66 -3.36 -0.10
CA GLY A 13 17.80 -4.52 0.03
C GLY A 13 17.74 -5.20 -1.32
N THR A 14 18.09 -6.48 -1.34
CA THR A 14 18.05 -7.39 -2.48
C THR A 14 16.65 -7.39 -3.10
N ASP A 15 16.59 -7.54 -4.42
CA ASP A 15 15.40 -7.62 -5.28
C ASP A 15 14.69 -6.29 -5.52
N ASN A 16 15.24 -5.56 -6.49
CA ASN A 16 14.80 -4.25 -6.95
C ASN A 16 13.54 -4.37 -7.82
N GLU A 17 12.46 -4.84 -7.22
CA GLU A 17 11.13 -4.87 -7.79
C GLU A 17 10.36 -3.73 -7.10
N THR A 18 10.31 -2.57 -7.75
CA THR A 18 10.06 -1.27 -7.11
C THR A 18 8.72 -1.24 -6.38
N ALA A 19 8.77 -1.40 -5.05
CA ALA A 19 7.62 -1.20 -4.17
C ALA A 19 7.05 0.20 -4.41
N THR A 20 5.75 0.29 -4.69
CA THR A 20 5.09 1.60 -4.82
C THR A 20 4.47 1.96 -3.48
N ARG A 21 4.97 3.01 -2.84
CA ARG A 21 4.42 3.50 -1.58
C ARG A 21 3.31 4.52 -1.83
N VAL A 22 2.20 4.36 -1.13
CA VAL A 22 1.01 5.22 -1.20
C VAL A 22 0.67 5.71 0.20
N MET A 23 0.31 6.99 0.31
CA MET A 23 -0.23 7.59 1.51
C MET A 23 -1.66 8.04 1.22
N LEU A 24 -2.58 7.68 2.12
CA LEU A 24 -3.95 8.14 2.14
C LEU A 24 -4.14 8.99 3.39
N ASP A 25 -4.79 10.13 3.24
CA ASP A 25 -5.30 10.87 4.39
C ASP A 25 -6.45 10.08 5.03
N GLY A 26 -6.77 10.38 6.30
CA GLY A 26 -7.65 9.54 7.12
C GLY A 26 -9.06 9.32 6.59
N ASP A 27 -9.52 10.18 5.68
CA ASP A 27 -10.84 10.13 5.06
C ASP A 27 -10.79 9.61 3.61
N GLU A 28 -9.60 9.33 3.09
CA GLU A 28 -9.41 8.94 1.71
C GLU A 28 -9.61 7.45 1.49
N THR A 29 -10.11 7.13 0.30
CA THR A 29 -10.28 5.77 -0.19
C THR A 29 -9.62 5.65 -1.54
N MET A 30 -8.90 4.54 -1.75
CA MET A 30 -8.27 4.21 -3.02
C MET A 30 -8.89 2.95 -3.63
N SER A 31 -9.32 3.06 -4.88
CA SER A 31 -9.63 1.89 -5.71
C SER A 31 -8.37 1.43 -6.43
N LEU A 32 -7.87 0.25 -6.06
CA LEU A 32 -6.71 -0.37 -6.67
C LEU A 32 -7.15 -1.34 -7.78
N HIS A 33 -6.73 -1.05 -9.00
CA HIS A 33 -6.81 -2.03 -10.08
C HIS A 33 -5.62 -2.98 -9.98
N ILE A 34 -5.88 -4.23 -9.61
CA ILE A 34 -4.82 -5.23 -9.42
C ILE A 34 -4.24 -5.58 -10.79
N ARG A 35 -3.01 -5.13 -11.02
CA ARG A 35 -2.25 -5.49 -12.21
C ARG A 35 -1.65 -6.88 -12.01
N PRO A 36 -1.38 -7.65 -13.08
CA PRO A 36 -0.72 -8.97 -12.96
C PRO A 36 0.62 -8.94 -12.21
N THR A 37 1.27 -7.77 -12.18
CA THR A 37 2.56 -7.52 -11.53
C THR A 37 2.44 -7.12 -10.06
N LEU A 38 1.24 -6.85 -9.53
CA LEU A 38 1.02 -6.48 -8.14
C LEU A 38 0.33 -7.63 -7.44
N SER A 39 0.94 -8.13 -6.37
CA SER A 39 0.36 -9.26 -5.63
C SER A 39 0.20 -9.00 -4.15
N ARG A 40 0.81 -7.94 -3.61
CA ARG A 40 0.88 -7.79 -2.16
C ARG A 40 0.67 -6.35 -1.74
N VAL A 41 -0.04 -6.19 -0.62
CA VAL A 41 -0.26 -4.91 0.05
C VAL A 41 0.24 -5.04 1.47
N ARG A 42 1.17 -4.17 1.88
CA ARG A 42 1.73 -4.13 3.24
C ARG A 42 1.45 -2.78 3.88
N VAL A 43 0.97 -2.76 5.11
CA VAL A 43 0.78 -1.51 5.87
C VAL A 43 2.11 -1.08 6.49
N VAL A 44 2.50 0.16 6.23
CA VAL A 44 3.73 0.78 6.75
C VAL A 44 3.43 1.75 7.89
N ASP A 45 2.25 2.36 7.90
CA ASP A 45 1.78 3.19 9.01
C ASP A 45 0.26 3.26 9.04
N GLY A 46 -0.34 3.35 10.23
CA GLY A 46 -1.78 3.37 10.42
C GLY A 46 -2.45 1.98 10.35
N GLN A 47 -3.71 1.96 9.95
CA GLN A 47 -4.52 0.74 9.77
C GLN A 47 -5.35 0.86 8.50
N ALA A 48 -5.39 -0.24 7.74
CA ALA A 48 -6.11 -0.35 6.49
C ALA A 48 -7.33 -1.25 6.63
N TRP A 49 -8.45 -0.83 6.05
CA TRP A 49 -9.52 -1.73 5.65
C TRP A 49 -9.40 -1.99 4.15
N ILE A 50 -9.32 -3.26 3.79
CA ILE A 50 -9.17 -3.72 2.41
C ILE A 50 -10.34 -4.61 2.06
N SER A 51 -11.13 -4.23 1.05
CA SER A 51 -12.18 -5.08 0.51
C SER A 51 -11.77 -5.64 -0.84
N TYR A 52 -11.79 -6.96 -0.97
CA TYR A 52 -11.35 -7.70 -2.15
C TYR A 52 -12.17 -8.99 -2.29
N GLU A 53 -12.70 -9.25 -3.48
CA GLU A 53 -13.56 -10.42 -3.78
C GLU A 53 -14.73 -10.61 -2.79
N GLY A 54 -15.32 -9.51 -2.32
CA GLY A 54 -16.43 -9.55 -1.36
C GLY A 54 -16.00 -9.99 0.05
N LYS A 55 -14.69 -10.03 0.33
CA LYS A 55 -14.13 -10.24 1.65
C LYS A 55 -13.45 -8.98 2.13
N ASP A 56 -13.60 -8.72 3.42
CA ASP A 56 -13.01 -7.58 4.08
C ASP A 56 -11.85 -8.04 4.97
N TYR A 57 -10.75 -7.31 4.90
CA TYR A 57 -9.54 -7.54 5.65
C TYR A 57 -9.17 -6.26 6.39
N VAL A 58 -8.75 -6.40 7.64
CA VAL A 58 -8.19 -5.30 8.43
C VAL A 58 -6.73 -5.60 8.65
N LEU A 59 -5.86 -4.70 8.18
CA LEU A 59 -4.40 -4.81 8.34
C LEU A 59 -3.88 -3.67 9.20
N SER A 60 -3.03 -4.02 10.15
CA SER A 60 -2.29 -3.12 11.03
C SER A 60 -0.85 -2.95 10.55
N TYR A 61 -0.13 -2.02 11.17
CA TYR A 61 1.30 -1.82 10.95
C TYR A 61 2.09 -3.14 10.82
N GLY A 62 2.80 -3.29 9.70
CA GLY A 62 3.64 -4.44 9.40
C GLY A 62 2.90 -5.66 8.84
N GLU A 63 1.56 -5.67 8.87
CA GLU A 63 0.77 -6.74 8.29
C GLU A 63 0.68 -6.61 6.77
N GLU A 64 0.53 -7.75 6.11
CA GLU A 64 0.54 -7.88 4.66
C GLU A 64 -0.56 -8.84 4.21
N ILE A 65 -1.17 -8.53 3.07
CA ILE A 65 -2.05 -9.45 2.36
C ILE A 65 -1.54 -9.69 0.95
N THR A 66 -1.60 -10.94 0.52
CA THR A 66 -1.46 -11.29 -0.89
C THR A 66 -2.83 -11.18 -1.56
N LEU A 67 -2.93 -10.32 -2.57
CA LEU A 67 -4.04 -10.19 -3.49
C LEU A 67 -3.77 -11.10 -4.71
N PRO A 68 -4.41 -12.27 -4.82
CA PRO A 68 -4.19 -13.20 -5.93
C PRO A 68 -4.38 -12.54 -7.30
N ARG A 69 -3.58 -12.98 -8.27
CA ARG A 69 -3.67 -12.50 -9.66
C ARG A 69 -5.07 -12.73 -10.21
N GLY A 70 -5.68 -11.67 -10.76
CA GLY A 70 -7.00 -11.75 -11.38
C GLY A 70 -7.46 -10.39 -11.92
N LYS A 71 -8.65 -10.35 -12.54
CA LYS A 71 -9.29 -9.11 -13.03
C LYS A 71 -10.13 -8.44 -11.94
N TYR A 72 -9.61 -8.38 -10.72
CA TYR A 72 -10.35 -7.91 -9.57
C TYR A 72 -9.87 -6.54 -9.13
N GLN A 73 -10.79 -5.78 -8.54
CA GLN A 73 -10.50 -4.49 -7.92
C GLN A 73 -10.45 -4.71 -6.41
N ALA A 74 -9.52 -4.04 -5.75
CA ALA A 74 -9.49 -3.92 -4.30
C ALA A 74 -9.83 -2.48 -3.92
N ILE A 75 -10.58 -2.31 -2.84
CA ILE A 75 -10.79 -1.01 -2.22
C ILE A 75 -9.90 -0.98 -0.97
N ILE A 76 -9.09 0.07 -0.83
CA ILE A 76 -8.23 0.29 0.33
C ILE A 76 -8.66 1.61 0.96
N MET A 77 -8.94 1.59 2.25
CA MET A 77 -9.37 2.76 3.01
C MET A 77 -8.60 2.87 4.32
N ALA A 78 -8.30 4.11 4.73
CA ALA A 78 -7.76 4.39 6.04
C ALA A 78 -8.83 4.19 7.13
N LEU A 79 -8.46 3.54 8.24
CA LEU A 79 -9.38 3.36 9.36
C LEU A 79 -9.27 4.51 10.39
N TYR A 80 -10.39 4.81 11.03
CA TYR A 80 -10.52 5.75 12.15
C TYR A 80 -10.10 7.19 11.87
N HIS A 81 -10.23 7.67 10.62
CA HIS A 81 -9.87 9.04 10.25
C HIS A 81 -8.39 9.37 10.52
N ARG A 82 -7.51 8.35 10.48
CA ARG A 82 -6.06 8.52 10.67
C ARG A 82 -5.32 8.24 9.35
N PRO A 83 -4.24 8.97 9.04
CA PRO A 83 -3.45 8.69 7.85
C PRO A 83 -3.02 7.23 7.76
N LEU A 84 -3.03 6.69 6.55
CA LEU A 84 -2.61 5.34 6.23
C LEU A 84 -1.47 5.41 5.21
N THR A 85 -0.36 4.75 5.51
CA THR A 85 0.70 4.51 4.53
C THR A 85 0.81 3.03 4.25
N PHE A 86 0.82 2.63 2.98
CA PHE A 86 0.99 1.25 2.58
C PHE A 86 1.89 1.12 1.33
N GLU A 87 2.41 -0.07 1.13
CA GLU A 87 3.22 -0.46 -0.01
C GLU A 87 2.49 -1.46 -0.88
N LEU A 88 2.55 -1.22 -2.18
CA LEU A 88 2.17 -2.14 -3.23
C LEU A 88 3.43 -2.87 -3.69
N LEU A 89 3.49 -4.15 -3.39
CA LEU A 89 4.63 -5.00 -3.68
C LEU A 89 4.31 -5.91 -4.88
N PRO A 90 5.27 -6.08 -5.80
CA PRO A 90 5.14 -7.06 -6.86
C PRO A 90 5.35 -8.49 -6.35
N ASN A 91 5.13 -9.45 -7.24
CA ASN A 91 5.11 -10.88 -6.90
C ASN A 91 6.39 -11.62 -7.22
#